data_AF-A0A2D6FA18-F1
#
_entry.id   AF-A0A2D6FA18-F1
#
_cell.length_a   1.000
_cell.length_b   1.000
_cell.length_c   1.000
_cell.angle_alpha   90.00
_cell.angle_beta   90.00
_cell.angle_gamma   90.00
#
_symmetry.space_group_name_H-M   'P 1'
#
loop_
_entity.id
_entity.type
_entity.pdbx_description
1 polymer ?
#
loop_
_entity_poly.entity_id
_entity_poly.type
_entity_poly.pdbx_seq_one_letter_code
_entity_poly.pdbx_strand_id
1 'polypeptide(L)'
;MDLERSGSFHNWFRGLSAFTVLATFALVILGGVVRVTESGLGCPDWPGCDGGIFPPLETKALIEYTHRITASFVIGPLILFLFIAALVRYRQEHWILFPATIAFGLVIAQAALGGATVLSELPGSTVMAHLAVGETLVAVLVLLAVVAYRGPLSLRRPDWAVGKARRLPILIVIAGVALFLL
;
A
#
# COMPACT_ATOMS: atom_id res chain seq x y z
N MET A 1 24.60 -29.76 2.29
CA MET A 1 23.59 -29.55 3.36
C MET A 1 23.14 -28.10 3.27
N ASP A 2 21.83 -27.84 3.37
CA ASP A 2 21.13 -26.54 3.27
C ASP A 2 20.19 -26.37 2.05
N LEU A 3 19.45 -27.43 1.66
CA LEU A 3 18.34 -27.34 0.69
C LEU A 3 16.95 -27.51 1.31
N GLU A 4 16.79 -27.34 2.62
CA GLU A 4 15.49 -27.55 3.31
C GLU A 4 15.16 -26.44 4.31
N ARG A 5 15.05 -25.20 3.82
CA ARG A 5 14.21 -24.19 4.47
C ARG A 5 13.20 -23.62 3.48
N SER A 6 12.53 -24.48 2.72
CA SER A 6 11.20 -24.13 2.21
C SER A 6 10.20 -24.25 3.37
N GLY A 7 10.34 -23.37 4.37
CA GLY A 7 9.27 -23.15 5.33
C GLY A 7 8.10 -22.56 4.56
N SER A 8 7.26 -23.40 3.96
CA SER A 8 6.04 -22.93 3.31
C SER A 8 5.24 -22.18 4.36
N PHE A 9 5.09 -20.87 4.19
CA PHE A 9 4.20 -20.08 5.04
C PHE A 9 2.80 -20.68 5.00
N HIS A 10 2.03 -20.49 6.08
CA HIS A 10 0.70 -21.07 6.17
C HIS A 10 -0.18 -20.63 4.99
N ASN A 11 -0.97 -21.56 4.43
CA ASN A 11 -1.82 -21.29 3.25
C ASN A 11 -2.79 -20.13 3.46
N TRP A 12 -3.31 -19.94 4.68
CA TRP A 12 -4.17 -18.81 5.00
C TRP A 12 -3.43 -17.47 4.87
N PHE A 13 -2.16 -17.40 5.26
CA PHE A 13 -1.36 -16.17 5.18
C PHE A 13 -1.05 -15.83 3.72
N ARG A 14 -0.73 -16.85 2.92
CA ARG A 14 -0.57 -16.75 1.46
C ARG A 14 -1.83 -16.21 0.81
N GLY A 15 -2.97 -16.89 1.01
CA GLY A 15 -4.25 -16.48 0.46
C GLY A 15 -4.65 -15.06 0.89
N LEU A 16 -4.46 -14.73 2.17
CA LEU A 16 -4.76 -13.39 2.69
C LEU A 16 -3.87 -12.33 2.05
N SER A 17 -2.55 -12.54 1.97
CA SER A 17 -1.62 -11.58 1.36
C SER A 17 -1.97 -11.31 -0.12
N ALA A 18 -2.31 -12.34 -0.89
CA ALA A 18 -2.74 -12.21 -2.27
C ALA A 18 -4.08 -11.46 -2.38
N PHE A 19 -5.03 -11.78 -1.52
CA PHE A 19 -6.31 -11.06 -1.45
C PHE A 19 -6.11 -9.58 -1.11
N THR A 20 -5.26 -9.26 -0.14
CA THR A 20 -4.95 -7.86 0.23
C THR A 20 -4.35 -7.11 -0.95
N VAL A 21 -3.41 -7.70 -1.70
CA VAL A 21 -2.87 -7.08 -2.94
C VAL A 21 -3.99 -6.73 -3.92
N LEU A 22 -4.85 -7.71 -4.24
CA LEU A 22 -5.94 -7.51 -5.21
C LEU A 22 -6.94 -6.45 -4.73
N ALA A 23 -7.32 -6.50 -3.45
CA ALA A 23 -8.24 -5.55 -2.85
C ALA A 23 -7.66 -4.12 -2.82
N THR A 24 -6.38 -3.97 -2.44
CA THR A 24 -5.71 -2.66 -2.45
C THR A 24 -5.57 -2.13 -3.88
N PHE A 25 -5.24 -2.96 -4.86
CA PHE A 25 -5.20 -2.55 -6.26
C PHE A 25 -6.58 -2.11 -6.78
N ALA A 26 -7.65 -2.83 -6.43
CA ALA A 26 -9.02 -2.42 -6.74
C ALA A 26 -9.39 -1.08 -6.06
N LEU A 27 -8.90 -0.83 -4.84
CA LEU A 27 -9.08 0.45 -4.16
C LEU A 27 -8.36 1.60 -4.88
N VAL A 28 -7.16 1.36 -5.42
CA VAL A 28 -6.45 2.35 -6.25
C VAL A 28 -7.27 2.69 -7.50
N ILE A 29 -7.83 1.69 -8.18
CA ILE A 29 -8.74 1.92 -9.31
C ILE A 29 -9.93 2.78 -8.88
N LEU A 30 -10.55 2.47 -7.73
CA LEU A 30 -11.64 3.27 -7.18
C LEU A 30 -11.20 4.72 -6.86
N GLY A 31 -9.97 4.93 -6.38
CA GLY A 31 -9.40 6.28 -6.22
C GLY A 31 -9.23 7.00 -7.57
N GLY A 32 -8.83 6.27 -8.62
CA GLY A 32 -8.84 6.75 -10.00
C GLY A 32 -10.23 7.17 -10.46
N VAL A 33 -11.27 6.39 -10.13
CA VAL A 33 -12.68 6.74 -10.38
C VAL A 33 -13.04 8.06 -9.71
N VAL A 34 -12.75 8.21 -8.40
CA VAL A 34 -12.99 9.47 -7.66
C VAL A 34 -12.37 10.68 -8.38
N ARG A 35 -11.16 10.51 -8.92
CA ARG A 35 -10.47 11.59 -9.66
C ARG A 35 -11.14 11.90 -10.99
N VAL A 36 -11.43 10.91 -11.82
CA VAL A 36 -11.99 11.14 -13.18
C VAL A 36 -13.45 11.58 -13.15
N THR A 37 -14.20 11.25 -12.09
CA THR A 37 -15.57 11.74 -11.89
C THR A 37 -15.63 13.08 -11.15
N GLU A 38 -14.48 13.68 -10.84
CA GLU A 38 -14.37 14.94 -10.08
C GLU A 38 -15.13 14.88 -8.74
N SER A 39 -15.07 13.72 -8.08
CA SER A 39 -15.75 13.46 -6.82
C SER A 39 -14.87 13.72 -5.60
N GLY A 40 -13.60 14.14 -5.76
CA GLY A 40 -12.66 14.27 -4.65
C GLY A 40 -12.98 15.34 -3.59
N LEU A 41 -14.01 16.16 -3.82
CA LEU A 41 -14.58 17.11 -2.86
C LEU A 41 -16.08 16.85 -2.65
N GLY A 42 -16.56 15.63 -2.89
CA GLY A 42 -17.92 15.22 -2.57
C GLY A 42 -18.18 15.19 -1.06
N CYS A 43 -17.13 15.01 -0.25
CA CYS A 43 -17.13 15.10 1.20
C CYS A 43 -16.05 16.09 1.64
N PRO A 44 -16.36 17.38 1.83
CA PRO A 44 -15.35 18.40 2.16
C PRO A 44 -14.70 18.20 3.54
N ASP A 45 -15.35 17.46 4.43
CA ASP A 45 -14.83 17.12 5.76
C ASP A 45 -13.97 15.86 5.73
N TRP A 46 -13.16 15.67 6.77
CA TRP A 46 -12.47 14.42 7.06
C TRP A 46 -12.27 14.30 8.58
N PRO A 47 -12.50 13.14 9.22
CA PRO A 47 -12.85 11.83 8.65
C PRO A 47 -14.34 11.64 8.33
N GLY A 48 -15.19 12.61 8.70
CA GLY A 48 -16.63 12.62 8.38
C GLY A 48 -16.93 13.01 6.92
N CYS A 49 -18.21 13.27 6.64
CA CYS A 49 -18.69 13.81 5.37
C CYS A 49 -19.87 14.75 5.63
N ASP A 50 -19.74 16.02 5.24
CA ASP A 50 -20.80 17.04 5.29
C ASP A 50 -21.40 17.26 6.69
N GLY A 51 -20.52 17.48 7.68
CA GLY A 51 -20.89 17.67 9.09
C GLY A 51 -21.39 16.42 9.82
N GLY A 52 -21.48 15.27 9.13
CA GLY A 52 -21.95 14.00 9.67
C GLY A 52 -20.98 12.82 9.45
N ILE A 53 -21.43 11.63 9.83
CA ILE A 53 -20.72 10.36 9.57
C ILE A 53 -21.17 9.77 8.24
N PHE A 54 -22.44 9.95 7.85
CA PHE A 54 -22.98 9.43 6.60
C PHE A 54 -22.98 10.52 5.52
N PRO A 55 -22.64 10.17 4.27
CA PRO A 55 -22.68 11.12 3.17
C PRO A 55 -24.13 11.47 2.81
N PRO A 56 -24.37 12.65 2.22
CA PRO A 56 -25.63 12.91 1.53
C PRO A 56 -25.82 11.91 0.39
N LEU A 57 -27.08 11.69 -0.02
CA LEU A 57 -27.43 10.81 -1.15
C LEU A 57 -27.14 11.47 -2.51
N GLU A 58 -25.97 12.11 -2.61
CA GLU A 58 -25.43 12.76 -3.79
C GLU A 58 -24.34 11.89 -4.40
N THR A 59 -24.34 11.78 -5.73
CA THR A 59 -23.48 10.81 -6.44
C THR A 59 -22.00 11.03 -6.14
N LYS A 60 -21.52 12.28 -6.14
CA LYS A 60 -20.12 12.61 -5.87
C LYS A 60 -19.72 12.25 -4.44
N ALA A 61 -20.55 12.60 -3.45
CA ALA A 61 -20.33 12.26 -2.05
C ALA A 61 -20.30 10.74 -1.83
N LEU A 62 -21.22 10.00 -2.45
CA LEU A 62 -21.26 8.54 -2.38
C LEU A 62 -20.01 7.89 -2.97
N ILE A 63 -19.52 8.36 -4.11
CA ILE A 63 -18.31 7.85 -4.76
C ILE A 63 -17.10 8.05 -3.84
N GLU A 64 -16.90 9.27 -3.33
CA GLU A 64 -15.78 9.58 -2.45
C GLU A 64 -15.86 8.83 -1.12
N TYR A 65 -17.03 8.85 -0.48
CA TYR A 65 -17.24 8.17 0.78
C TYR A 65 -17.04 6.66 0.66
N THR A 66 -17.47 6.05 -0.46
CA THR A 66 -17.24 4.61 -0.74
C THR A 66 -15.75 4.28 -0.83
N HIS A 67 -14.94 5.14 -1.46
CA HIS A 67 -13.48 4.99 -1.46
C HIS A 67 -12.92 5.04 -0.02
N ARG A 68 -13.33 6.04 0.77
CA ARG A 68 -12.87 6.24 2.15
C ARG A 68 -13.22 5.08 3.08
N ILE A 69 -14.47 4.60 3.06
CA ILE A 69 -14.89 3.48 3.92
C ILE A 69 -14.23 2.18 3.50
N THR A 70 -14.02 1.96 2.21
CA THR A 70 -13.33 0.76 1.73
C THR A 70 -11.86 0.78 2.19
N ALA A 71 -11.20 1.94 2.13
CA ALA A 71 -9.86 2.11 2.67
C ALA A 71 -9.80 1.81 4.18
N SER A 72 -10.71 2.42 4.96
CA SER A 72 -10.67 2.37 6.43
C SER A 72 -11.19 1.05 7.02
N PHE A 73 -12.25 0.48 6.48
CA PHE A 73 -12.93 -0.69 7.07
C PHE A 73 -12.59 -2.01 6.38
N VAL A 74 -11.95 -1.98 5.20
CA VAL A 74 -11.51 -3.20 4.50
C VAL A 74 -9.99 -3.25 4.44
N ILE A 75 -9.35 -2.29 3.77
CA ILE A 75 -7.91 -2.38 3.49
C ILE A 75 -7.06 -2.19 4.76
N GLY A 76 -7.39 -1.21 5.59
CA GLY A 76 -6.70 -0.97 6.87
C GLY A 76 -6.65 -2.23 7.77
N PRO A 77 -7.80 -2.85 8.08
CA PRO A 77 -7.85 -4.08 8.88
C PRO A 77 -7.09 -5.26 8.27
N LEU A 78 -7.15 -5.45 6.95
CA LEU A 78 -6.39 -6.50 6.27
C LEU A 78 -4.88 -6.33 6.47
N ILE A 79 -4.37 -5.11 6.26
CA ILE A 79 -2.95 -4.78 6.44
C ILE A 79 -2.55 -4.89 7.92
N LEU A 80 -3.37 -4.38 8.84
CA LEU A 80 -3.16 -4.51 10.27
C LEU A 80 -3.06 -5.99 10.69
N PHE A 81 -3.96 -6.84 10.19
CA PHE A 81 -3.94 -8.26 10.50
C PHE A 81 -2.71 -8.96 9.93
N LEU A 82 -2.30 -8.64 8.70
CA LEU A 82 -1.04 -9.15 8.12
C LEU A 82 0.17 -8.73 8.96
N PHE A 83 0.20 -7.49 9.44
CA PHE A 83 1.26 -6.98 10.32
C PHE A 83 1.29 -7.69 11.68
N ILE A 84 0.14 -7.84 12.34
CA ILE A 84 0.03 -8.60 13.60
C ILE A 84 0.44 -10.06 13.39
N ALA A 85 0.00 -10.69 12.30
CA ALA A 85 0.39 -12.04 11.95
C ALA A 85 1.90 -12.18 11.76
N ALA A 86 2.52 -11.22 11.06
CA ALA A 86 3.96 -11.16 10.88
C ALA A 86 4.71 -11.03 12.22
N LEU A 87 4.23 -10.15 13.11
CA LEU A 87 4.81 -9.96 14.44
C LEU A 87 4.67 -11.20 15.35
N VAL A 88 3.50 -11.84 15.37
CA VAL A 88 3.23 -12.95 16.29
C VAL A 88 3.84 -14.25 15.79
N ARG A 89 3.71 -14.56 14.50
CA ARG A 89 4.09 -15.87 13.93
C ARG A 89 5.39 -15.88 13.17
N TYR A 90 5.80 -14.75 12.58
CA TYR A 90 6.93 -14.68 11.65
C TYR A 90 7.99 -13.66 12.07
N ARG A 91 8.11 -13.35 13.36
CA ARG A 91 9.07 -12.36 13.90
C ARG A 91 10.54 -12.61 13.56
N GLN A 92 10.92 -13.88 13.36
CA GLN A 92 12.29 -14.25 12.98
C GLN A 92 12.51 -14.24 11.46
N GLU A 93 11.43 -14.14 10.68
CA GLU A 93 11.46 -14.11 9.22
C GLU A 93 11.43 -12.65 8.74
N HIS A 94 12.61 -12.02 8.71
CA HIS A 94 12.74 -10.60 8.36
C HIS A 94 12.17 -10.26 6.96
N TRP A 95 12.19 -11.21 6.01
CA TRP A 95 11.56 -11.06 4.70
C TRP A 95 10.03 -10.97 4.72
N ILE A 96 9.39 -11.30 5.84
CA ILE A 96 7.95 -11.11 6.07
C ILE A 96 7.74 -9.90 6.98
N LEU A 97 8.43 -9.85 8.12
CA LEU A 97 8.21 -8.81 9.12
C LEU A 97 8.52 -7.40 8.59
N PHE A 98 9.63 -7.23 7.88
CA PHE A 98 10.04 -5.93 7.35
C PHE A 98 9.03 -5.35 6.35
N PRO A 99 8.65 -6.03 5.26
CA PRO A 99 7.64 -5.49 4.33
C PRO A 99 6.26 -5.34 4.98
N ALA A 100 5.85 -6.23 5.90
CA ALA A 100 4.58 -6.06 6.62
C ALA A 100 4.57 -4.79 7.50
N THR A 101 5.71 -4.48 8.14
CA THR A 101 5.88 -3.26 8.96
C THR A 101 5.85 -2.01 8.09
N ILE A 102 6.53 -2.04 6.94
CA ILE A 102 6.49 -0.94 5.96
C ILE A 102 5.07 -0.74 5.44
N ALA A 103 4.37 -1.80 5.04
CA ALA A 103 3.00 -1.71 4.55
C ALA A 103 2.06 -1.08 5.59
N PHE A 104 2.21 -1.45 6.86
CA PHE A 104 1.43 -0.86 7.95
C PHE A 104 1.73 0.64 8.14
N GLY A 105 3.00 1.05 8.09
CA GLY A 105 3.36 2.47 8.11
C GLY A 105 2.81 3.24 6.90
N LEU A 106 2.89 2.65 5.71
CA LEU A 106 2.40 3.26 4.46
C LEU A 106 0.88 3.42 4.44
N VAL A 107 0.09 2.47 4.98
CA VAL A 107 -1.38 2.64 5.02
C VAL A 107 -1.81 3.75 5.99
N ILE A 108 -1.07 3.97 7.08
CA ILE A 108 -1.30 5.10 7.97
C ILE A 108 -0.95 6.42 7.26
N ALA A 109 0.19 6.46 6.57
CA ALA A 109 0.58 7.62 5.77
C ALA A 109 -0.44 7.91 4.65
N GLN A 110 -1.01 6.88 4.03
CA GLN A 110 -2.08 7.00 3.04
C GLN A 110 -3.34 7.65 3.62
N ALA A 111 -3.80 7.20 4.79
CA ALA A 111 -4.96 7.79 5.43
C ALA A 111 -4.75 9.28 5.75
N ALA A 112 -3.57 9.63 6.29
CA ALA A 112 -3.21 11.02 6.59
C ALA A 112 -3.12 11.87 5.31
N LEU A 113 -2.47 11.38 4.26
CA LEU A 113 -2.29 12.09 3.00
C LEU A 113 -3.60 12.22 2.21
N GLY A 114 -4.49 11.24 2.31
CA GLY A 114 -5.85 11.30 1.75
C GLY A 114 -6.67 12.38 2.43
N GLY A 115 -6.65 12.44 3.76
CA GLY A 115 -7.27 13.54 4.51
C GLY A 115 -6.68 14.91 4.14
N ALA A 116 -5.35 15.02 4.07
CA ALA A 116 -4.69 16.25 3.64
C ALA A 116 -5.06 16.68 2.22
N THR A 117 -5.27 15.73 1.31
CA THR A 117 -5.67 15.99 -0.08
C THR A 117 -7.05 16.64 -0.15
N VAL A 118 -8.00 16.19 0.67
CA VAL A 118 -9.34 16.77 0.76
C VAL A 118 -9.28 18.14 1.43
N LEU A 119 -8.66 18.23 2.61
CA LEU A 119 -8.61 19.44 3.43
C LEU A 119 -7.83 20.59 2.76
N SER A 120 -6.97 20.28 1.79
CA SER A 120 -6.21 21.27 1.02
C SER A 120 -6.86 21.62 -0.33
N GLU A 121 -8.06 21.11 -0.62
CA GLU A 121 -8.78 21.33 -1.89
C GLU A 121 -8.11 20.71 -3.14
N LEU A 122 -7.63 19.48 -3.02
CA LEU A 122 -7.03 18.68 -4.11
C LEU A 122 -5.82 19.30 -4.86
N PRO A 123 -4.79 19.86 -4.19
CA PRO A 123 -3.57 20.28 -4.88
C PRO A 123 -2.97 19.14 -5.69
N GLY A 124 -2.51 19.42 -6.92
CA GLY A 124 -1.95 18.39 -7.79
C GLY A 124 -0.79 17.62 -7.13
N SER A 125 0.03 18.31 -6.34
CA SER A 125 1.16 17.72 -5.61
C SER A 125 0.73 16.73 -4.53
N THR A 126 -0.30 17.02 -3.74
CA THR A 126 -0.81 16.10 -2.70
C THR A 126 -1.53 14.91 -3.32
N VAL A 127 -2.30 15.12 -4.40
CA VAL A 127 -2.93 14.03 -5.17
C VAL A 127 -1.88 13.09 -5.76
N MET A 128 -0.82 13.63 -6.37
CA MET A 128 0.29 12.84 -6.91
C MET A 128 1.04 12.09 -5.81
N ALA A 129 1.31 12.75 -4.67
CA ALA A 129 1.94 12.12 -3.52
C ALA A 129 1.08 10.98 -2.96
N HIS A 130 -0.23 11.19 -2.89
CA HIS A 130 -1.19 10.19 -2.45
C HIS A 130 -1.13 8.96 -3.37
N LEU A 131 -1.18 9.14 -4.69
CA LEU A 131 -1.07 8.04 -5.64
C LEU A 131 0.30 7.34 -5.54
N ALA A 132 1.41 8.08 -5.50
CA ALA A 132 2.75 7.51 -5.46
C ALA A 132 3.00 6.65 -4.21
N VAL A 133 2.55 7.11 -3.04
CA VAL A 133 2.63 6.34 -1.80
C VAL A 133 1.68 5.12 -1.85
N GLY A 134 0.54 5.24 -2.53
CA GLY A 134 -0.42 4.14 -2.75
C GLY A 134 0.17 3.02 -3.62
N GLU A 135 0.82 3.37 -4.73
CA GLU A 135 1.54 2.41 -5.59
C GLU A 135 2.72 1.77 -4.85
N THR A 136 3.44 2.55 -4.03
CA THR A 136 4.50 2.01 -3.17
C THR A 136 3.95 0.98 -2.18
N LEU A 137 2.79 1.24 -1.58
CA LEU A 137 2.10 0.28 -0.71
C LEU A 137 1.73 -1.00 -1.48
N VAL A 138 1.16 -0.90 -2.68
CA VAL A 138 0.85 -2.07 -3.53
C VAL A 138 2.12 -2.86 -3.82
N ALA A 139 3.21 -2.21 -4.21
CA ALA A 139 4.48 -2.88 -4.48
C ALA A 139 5.03 -3.64 -3.26
N VAL A 140 4.94 -3.06 -2.07
CA VAL A 140 5.36 -3.71 -0.81
C VAL A 140 4.45 -4.90 -0.47
N LEU A 141 3.14 -4.80 -0.69
CA LEU A 141 2.21 -5.90 -0.51
C LEU A 141 2.45 -7.04 -1.50
N VAL A 142 2.77 -6.72 -2.76
CA VAL A 142 3.18 -7.71 -3.77
C VAL A 142 4.46 -8.41 -3.34
N LEU A 143 5.46 -7.68 -2.86
CA LEU A 143 6.69 -8.27 -2.30
C LEU A 143 6.38 -9.23 -1.15
N LEU A 144 5.53 -8.80 -0.20
CA LEU A 144 5.11 -9.64 0.93
C LEU A 144 4.42 -10.92 0.44
N ALA A 145 3.50 -10.81 -0.51
CA ALA A 145 2.82 -11.96 -1.11
C ALA A 145 3.79 -12.89 -1.85
N VAL A 146 4.72 -12.35 -2.66
CA VAL A 146 5.72 -13.14 -3.36
C VAL A 146 6.60 -13.91 -2.38
N VAL A 147 7.09 -13.27 -1.32
CA VAL A 147 7.86 -13.94 -0.27
C VAL A 147 7.00 -15.01 0.42
N ALA A 148 5.74 -14.74 0.71
CA ALA A 148 4.83 -15.71 1.31
C ALA A 148 4.64 -16.97 0.44
N TYR A 149 4.69 -16.84 -0.89
CA TYR A 149 4.52 -17.98 -1.82
C TYR A 149 5.83 -18.67 -2.23
N ARG A 150 6.93 -17.92 -2.32
CA ARG A 150 8.21 -18.39 -2.90
C ARG A 150 9.33 -18.53 -1.87
N GLY A 151 9.12 -18.04 -0.65
CA GLY A 151 10.15 -17.93 0.38
C GLY A 151 10.98 -16.65 0.25
N PRO A 152 11.98 -16.47 1.14
CA PRO A 152 12.93 -15.36 1.09
C PRO A 152 13.53 -15.15 -0.31
N LEU A 153 13.63 -13.89 -0.75
CA LEU A 153 14.29 -13.57 -2.01
C LEU A 153 15.80 -13.86 -1.89
N SER A 154 16.24 -15.01 -2.39
CA SER A 154 17.65 -15.28 -2.62
C SER A 154 18.05 -14.75 -3.99
N LEU A 155 18.51 -13.50 -4.05
CA LEU A 155 19.22 -13.02 -5.22
C LEU A 155 20.57 -13.74 -5.24
N ARG A 156 20.69 -14.79 -6.07
CA ARG A 156 22.00 -15.38 -6.38
C ARG A 156 22.82 -14.30 -7.08
N ARG A 157 23.68 -13.61 -6.32
CA ARG A 157 24.53 -12.54 -6.84
C ARG A 157 25.48 -13.18 -7.86
N PRO A 158 25.46 -12.77 -9.14
CA PRO A 158 26.51 -13.18 -10.06
C PRO A 158 27.84 -12.64 -9.56
N ASP A 159 28.91 -13.45 -9.62
CA ASP A 159 30.23 -13.09 -9.10
C ASP A 159 30.79 -11.77 -9.71
N TRP A 160 30.31 -11.38 -10.90
CA TRP A 160 30.67 -10.15 -11.59
C TRP A 160 29.98 -8.87 -11.06
N ALA A 161 28.99 -8.98 -10.17
CA ALA A 161 28.16 -7.85 -9.74
C ALA A 161 28.66 -7.09 -8.49
N VAL A 162 29.76 -7.54 -7.87
CA VAL A 162 30.23 -7.08 -6.55
C VAL A 162 30.67 -5.59 -6.52
N GLY A 163 30.89 -4.94 -7.67
CA GLY A 163 31.27 -3.51 -7.72
C GLY A 163 30.15 -2.53 -8.10
N LYS A 164 29.19 -2.93 -8.96
CA LYS A 164 28.16 -2.02 -9.52
C LYS A 164 26.86 -1.97 -8.71
N ALA A 165 26.58 -3.00 -7.90
CA ALA A 165 25.32 -3.13 -7.15
C ALA A 165 25.07 -2.03 -6.10
N ARG A 166 26.13 -1.34 -5.63
CA ARG A 166 26.01 -0.34 -4.56
C ARG A 166 25.36 0.98 -5.01
N ARG A 167 25.39 1.31 -6.32
CA ARG A 167 24.78 2.54 -6.87
C ARG A 167 23.33 2.35 -7.32
N LEU A 168 22.93 1.12 -7.61
CA LEU A 168 21.60 0.80 -8.14
C LEU A 168 20.43 1.25 -7.23
N PRO A 169 20.42 1.00 -5.91
CA PRO A 169 19.31 1.48 -5.06
C PRO A 169 19.23 3.00 -4.98
N ILE A 170 20.38 3.68 -5.04
CA ILE A 170 20.43 5.15 -5.06
C ILE A 170 19.84 5.69 -6.36
N LEU A 171 20.16 5.08 -7.50
CA LEU A 171 19.61 5.47 -8.80
C LEU A 171 18.11 5.24 -8.91
N ILE A 172 17.57 4.17 -8.29
CA ILE A 172 16.12 3.92 -8.23
C ILE A 172 15.41 4.99 -7.38
N VAL A 173 15.99 5.35 -6.23
CA VAL A 173 15.43 6.42 -5.38
C VAL A 173 15.49 7.77 -6.10
N ILE A 174 16.60 8.09 -6.76
CA ILE A 174 16.73 9.33 -7.56
C ILE A 174 15.72 9.34 -8.71
N ALA A 175 15.55 8.22 -9.43
CA ALA A 175 14.59 8.13 -10.51
C ALA A 175 13.15 8.28 -10.01
N GLY A 176 12.81 7.68 -8.86
CA GLY A 176 11.49 7.83 -8.23
C GLY A 176 11.21 9.26 -7.77
N VAL A 177 12.20 9.93 -7.17
CA VAL A 177 12.09 11.34 -6.78
C VAL A 177 12.01 12.26 -7.99
N ALA A 178 12.80 11.99 -9.05
CA ALA A 178 12.76 12.77 -10.28
C ALA A 178 11.40 12.62 -11.00
N LEU A 179 10.85 11.41 -11.09
CA LEU A 179 9.50 11.16 -11.60
C LEU A 179 8.42 11.85 -10.77
N PHE A 180 8.63 12.02 -9.47
CA PHE A 180 7.69 12.70 -8.59
C PHE A 180 7.71 14.23 -8.73
N LEU A 181 8.83 14.80 -9.20
CA LEU A 181 9.04 16.25 -9.33
C LEU A 181 8.78 16.80 -10.75
N LEU A 182 8.55 15.91 -11.73
CA LEU A 182 8.15 16.25 -13.10
C LEU A 182 6.63 16.36 -13.21
#